data_AF-A0A7H4MP28-F1
#
_entry.id   AF-A0A7H4MP28-F1
#
_cell.length_a   1.000
_cell.length_b   1.000
_cell.length_c   1.000
_cell.angle_alpha   90.00
_cell.angle_beta   90.00
_cell.angle_gamma   90.00
#
_symmetry.space_group_name_H-M   'P 1'
#
loop_
_entity.id
_entity.type
_entity.pdbx_description
1 polymer ?
#
loop_
_entity_poly.entity_id
_entity_poly.type
_entity_poly.pdbx_seq_one_letter_code
_entity_poly.pdbx_strand_id
1 'polypeptide(L)'
;MMKNRIPLILLLNIAGVALFCSWYLPVNHGAWSPVDSAIFHFFNHGVSVSHAYAWLLAIINNRAFDACSLLAMGCLMLRYWLKAPPAGRRQIAIMGLVMLLAAVIINQLAQHLMPVQRASPSLFFHDVTRVSDVVNFPTKDASKDSFPGDHGMMLLIFASFMWRYFGRRALTVALVIFVVFAFPRVMIGAHWFSDIAVGSLTAVLIGAPWVLMTPLSDKLIALFDRSLPGGISAK
;
A
#
# COMPACT_ATOMS: atom_id res chain seq x y z
N MET A 1 4.06 -31.40 5.72
CA MET A 1 4.07 -31.05 7.16
C MET A 1 4.17 -29.53 7.28
N MET A 2 3.08 -28.84 7.63
CA MET A 2 3.13 -27.37 7.76
C MET A 2 3.91 -27.03 9.03
N LYS A 3 5.13 -26.51 8.89
CA LYS A 3 5.85 -25.88 10.01
C LYS A 3 4.89 -24.92 10.70
N ASN A 4 4.77 -25.00 12.02
CA ASN A 4 3.92 -24.12 12.79
C ASN A 4 4.40 -22.66 12.61
N ARG A 5 3.74 -21.89 11.72
CA ARG A 5 4.10 -20.50 11.41
C ARG A 5 3.46 -19.50 12.39
N ILE A 6 2.67 -19.99 13.34
CA ILE A 6 1.98 -19.17 14.34
C ILE A 6 2.96 -18.29 15.13
N PRO A 7 4.12 -18.77 15.62
CA PRO A 7 5.04 -17.91 16.36
C PRO A 7 5.54 -16.71 15.53
N LEU A 8 5.77 -16.92 14.23
CA LEU A 8 6.23 -15.85 13.33
C LEU A 8 5.10 -14.88 12.97
N ILE A 9 3.86 -15.36 12.83
CA ILE A 9 2.68 -14.48 12.69
C ILE A 9 2.55 -13.59 13.93
N LEU A 10 2.63 -14.17 15.13
CA LEU A 10 2.56 -13.41 16.38
C LEU A 10 3.69 -12.40 16.49
N LEU A 11 4.91 -12.76 16.10
CA LEU A 11 6.04 -11.83 16.08
C LEU A 11 5.81 -10.65 15.14
N LEU A 12 5.29 -10.89 13.92
CA LEU A 12 4.96 -9.82 12.98
C LEU A 12 3.83 -8.93 13.49
N ASN A 13 2.81 -9.51 14.11
CA ASN A 13 1.72 -8.75 14.73
C ASN A 13 2.24 -7.88 15.89
N ILE A 14 3.10 -8.44 16.76
CA ILE A 14 3.75 -7.68 17.84
C ILE A 14 4.59 -6.54 17.27
N ALA A 15 5.35 -6.79 16.20
CA ALA A 15 6.11 -5.75 15.53
C ALA A 15 5.21 -4.65 14.94
N GLY A 16 4.07 -5.02 14.33
CA GLY A 16 3.07 -4.07 13.84
C GLY A 16 2.46 -3.23 14.96
N VAL A 17 2.05 -3.86 16.07
CA VAL A 17 1.52 -3.16 17.24
C VAL A 17 2.57 -2.25 17.87
N ALA A 18 3.81 -2.72 18.02
CA ALA A 18 4.90 -1.91 18.56
C ALA A 18 5.21 -0.70 17.66
N LEU A 19 5.19 -0.88 16.34
CA LEU A 19 5.34 0.21 15.37
C LEU A 19 4.23 1.24 15.51
N PHE A 20 2.97 0.80 15.57
CA PHE A 20 1.84 1.70 15.80
C PHE A 20 1.94 2.44 17.13
N CYS A 21 2.25 1.73 18.22
CA CYS A 21 2.42 2.33 19.55
C CYS A 21 3.58 3.34 19.60
N SER A 22 4.65 3.13 18.82
CA SER A 22 5.76 4.09 18.71
C SER A 22 5.34 5.46 18.15
N TRP A 23 4.23 5.50 17.43
CA TRP A 23 3.67 6.70 16.81
C TRP A 23 2.43 7.21 17.55
N TYR A 24 1.60 6.31 18.09
CA TYR A 24 0.32 6.66 18.70
C TYR A 24 0.44 7.11 20.17
N LEU A 25 1.33 6.48 20.95
CA LEU A 25 1.43 6.75 22.39
C LEU A 25 2.17 8.05 22.74
N PRO A 26 3.26 8.44 22.05
CA PRO A 26 3.97 9.67 22.39
C PRO A 26 3.13 10.90 22.09
N VAL A 27 3.23 11.91 22.95
CA VAL A 27 2.62 13.22 22.73
C VAL A 27 3.09 13.78 21.38
N ASN A 28 2.16 14.27 20.56
CA ASN A 28 2.42 14.79 19.22
C ASN A 28 3.17 13.79 18.32
N HIS A 29 2.95 12.48 18.47
CA HIS A 29 3.62 11.44 17.68
C HIS A 29 5.14 11.31 17.90
N GLY A 30 5.68 11.98 18.92
CA GLY A 30 7.08 11.83 19.35
C GLY A 30 8.09 12.08 18.22
N ALA A 31 9.01 11.14 18.02
CA ALA A 31 10.06 11.25 17.02
C ALA A 31 9.55 11.31 15.57
N TRP A 32 8.31 10.86 15.31
CA TRP A 32 7.74 10.88 13.97
C TRP A 32 7.34 12.28 13.52
N SER A 33 6.88 13.15 14.43
CA SER A 33 6.40 14.48 14.05
C SER A 33 7.48 15.38 13.44
N PRO A 34 8.71 15.49 13.99
CA PRO A 34 9.79 16.23 13.35
C PRO A 34 10.16 15.68 11.98
N VAL A 35 10.16 14.35 11.82
CA VAL A 35 10.46 13.68 10.53
C VAL A 35 9.37 14.00 9.51
N ASP A 36 8.12 13.79 9.88
CA ASP A 36 6.93 14.10 9.07
C ASP A 36 6.93 15.55 8.59
N SER A 37 7.16 16.49 9.51
CA SER A 37 7.15 17.92 9.23
C SER A 37 8.32 18.31 8.32
N ALA A 38 9.53 17.81 8.60
CA ALA A 38 10.71 18.09 7.79
C ALA A 38 10.56 17.59 6.35
N ILE A 39 10.07 16.36 6.17
CA ILE A 39 9.81 15.77 4.85
C ILE A 39 8.79 16.61 4.08
N PHE A 40 7.68 16.98 4.72
CA PHE A 40 6.65 17.77 4.07
C PHE A 40 7.16 19.16 3.68
N HIS A 41 7.78 19.90 4.59
CA HIS A 41 8.30 21.24 4.30
C HIS A 41 9.39 21.24 3.22
N PHE A 42 10.24 20.20 3.18
CA PHE A 42 11.22 20.04 2.12
C PHE A 42 10.57 19.99 0.73
N PHE A 43 9.54 19.16 0.56
CA PHE A 43 8.85 19.07 -0.73
C PHE A 43 7.98 20.29 -1.01
N ASN A 44 7.32 20.85 0.02
CA ASN A 44 6.46 22.01 -0.12
C ASN A 44 7.25 23.26 -0.54
N HIS A 45 8.47 23.44 -0.02
CA HIS A 45 9.37 24.50 -0.47
C HIS A 45 9.61 24.43 -1.98
N GLY A 46 9.84 23.23 -2.53
CA GLY A 46 9.98 23.02 -3.97
C GLY A 46 8.76 23.48 -4.78
N VAL A 47 7.54 23.28 -4.25
CA VAL A 47 6.29 23.75 -4.88
C VAL A 47 6.23 25.27 -4.91
N SER A 48 6.65 25.94 -3.82
CA SER A 48 6.62 27.40 -3.72
C SER A 48 7.59 28.11 -4.67
N VAL A 49 8.70 27.46 -5.04
CA VAL A 49 9.77 28.10 -5.85
C VAL A 49 9.78 27.68 -7.32
N SER A 50 9.11 26.57 -7.70
CA SER A 50 9.17 26.04 -9.06
C SER A 50 7.80 25.58 -9.58
N HIS A 51 7.27 26.35 -10.53
CA HIS A 51 6.03 26.02 -11.23
C HIS A 51 6.14 24.70 -12.02
N ALA A 52 7.31 24.39 -12.60
CA ALA A 52 7.55 23.13 -13.29
C ALA A 52 7.49 21.93 -12.32
N TYR A 53 8.01 22.09 -11.11
CA TYR A 53 7.91 21.08 -10.06
C TYR A 53 6.48 20.90 -9.57
N ALA A 54 5.72 21.99 -9.41
CA ALA A 54 4.29 21.92 -9.08
C ALA A 54 3.50 21.14 -10.15
N TRP A 55 3.75 21.37 -11.45
CA TRP A 55 3.16 20.60 -12.54
C TRP A 55 3.55 19.12 -12.52
N LEU A 56 4.83 18.82 -12.27
CA LEU A 56 5.28 17.44 -12.12
C LEU A 56 4.48 16.74 -11.03
N LEU A 57 4.41 17.34 -9.83
CA LEU A 57 3.66 16.80 -8.69
C LEU A 57 2.18 16.63 -9.02
N ALA A 58 1.59 17.60 -9.75
CA ALA A 58 0.22 17.55 -10.18
C ALA A 58 -0.06 16.33 -11.08
N ILE A 59 0.80 16.09 -12.07
CA ILE A 59 0.66 14.95 -12.99
C ILE A 59 0.78 13.61 -12.24
N ILE A 60 1.81 13.47 -11.40
CA ILE A 60 2.08 12.19 -10.69
C ILE A 60 1.16 11.93 -9.50
N ASN A 61 0.31 12.90 -9.11
CA ASN A 61 -0.71 12.73 -8.06
C ASN A 61 -2.14 12.81 -8.58
N ASN A 62 -2.32 12.79 -9.90
CA ASN A 62 -3.62 12.69 -10.53
C ASN A 62 -4.25 11.30 -10.29
N ARG A 63 -5.59 11.24 -10.26
CA ARG A 63 -6.33 9.98 -10.11
C ARG A 63 -6.05 8.99 -11.25
N ALA A 64 -5.76 9.46 -12.46
CA ALA A 64 -5.35 8.60 -13.57
C ALA A 64 -3.97 7.95 -13.32
N PHE A 65 -3.10 8.59 -12.52
CA PHE A 65 -1.82 8.00 -12.14
C PHE A 65 -1.98 6.79 -11.22
N ASP A 66 -3.08 6.69 -10.47
CA ASP A 66 -3.43 5.48 -9.72
C ASP A 66 -3.69 4.28 -10.68
N ALA A 67 -4.15 4.54 -11.90
CA ALA A 67 -4.25 3.48 -12.92
C ALA A 67 -2.86 3.02 -13.40
N CYS A 68 -1.86 3.91 -13.43
CA CYS A 68 -0.49 3.54 -13.76
C CYS A 68 0.11 2.57 -12.72
N SER A 69 -0.20 2.72 -11.44
CA SER A 69 0.26 1.77 -10.41
C SER A 69 -0.36 0.39 -10.60
N LEU A 70 -1.67 0.32 -10.87
CA LEU A 70 -2.37 -0.93 -11.22
C LEU A 70 -1.80 -1.57 -12.49
N LEU A 71 -1.50 -0.79 -13.52
CA LEU A 71 -0.85 -1.28 -14.73
C LEU A 71 0.55 -1.84 -14.44
N ALA A 72 1.36 -1.15 -13.62
CA ALA A 72 2.68 -1.64 -13.24
C ALA A 72 2.61 -2.98 -12.47
N MET A 73 1.68 -3.08 -11.52
CA MET A 73 1.39 -4.33 -10.80
C MET A 73 0.94 -5.43 -11.77
N GLY A 74 0.00 -5.12 -12.67
CA GLY A 74 -0.52 -6.02 -13.70
C GLY A 74 0.57 -6.51 -14.64
N CYS A 75 1.47 -5.63 -15.09
CA CYS A 75 2.63 -5.98 -15.93
C CYS A 75 3.58 -6.95 -15.21
N LEU A 76 3.84 -6.73 -13.92
CA LEU A 76 4.66 -7.66 -13.13
C LEU A 76 3.98 -9.03 -13.04
N MET A 77 2.68 -9.09 -12.77
CA MET A 77 1.92 -10.35 -12.75
C MET A 77 1.89 -11.02 -14.11
N LEU A 78 1.68 -10.26 -15.18
CA LEU A 78 1.64 -10.73 -16.56
C LEU A 78 2.97 -11.38 -16.97
N ARG A 79 4.10 -10.80 -16.54
CA ARG A 79 5.43 -11.39 -16.77
C ARG A 79 5.54 -12.81 -16.22
N TYR A 80 4.97 -13.09 -15.04
CA TYR A 80 4.95 -14.42 -14.46
C TYR A 80 3.91 -15.32 -15.12
N TRP A 81 2.74 -14.76 -15.47
CA TRP A 81 1.68 -15.47 -16.15
C TRP A 81 2.12 -16.00 -17.53
N LEU A 82 2.78 -15.16 -18.34
CA LEU A 82 3.26 -15.55 -19.68
C LEU A 82 4.23 -16.75 -19.64
N LYS A 83 5.05 -16.82 -18.59
CA LYS A 83 6.03 -17.90 -18.36
C LYS A 83 5.43 -19.16 -17.76
N ALA A 84 4.20 -19.10 -17.25
CA ALA A 84 3.56 -20.24 -16.60
C ALA A 84 2.89 -21.17 -17.64
N PRO A 85 2.84 -22.50 -17.37
CA PRO A 85 2.03 -23.43 -18.14
C PRO A 85 0.52 -23.13 -17.96
N PRO A 86 -0.37 -23.69 -18.79
CA PRO A 86 -1.81 -23.38 -18.76
C PRO A 86 -2.47 -23.52 -17.37
N ALA A 87 -2.14 -24.58 -16.62
CA ALA A 87 -2.64 -24.76 -15.26
C ALA A 87 -2.11 -23.67 -14.29
N GLY A 88 -0.84 -23.29 -14.43
CA GLY A 88 -0.21 -22.24 -13.62
C GLY A 88 -0.76 -20.84 -13.94
N ARG A 89 -1.11 -20.57 -15.20
CA ARG A 89 -1.74 -19.31 -15.63
C ARG A 89 -3.06 -19.05 -14.92
N ARG A 90 -3.90 -20.08 -14.81
CA ARG A 90 -5.17 -20.00 -14.08
C ARG A 90 -4.94 -19.75 -12.60
N GLN A 91 -4.00 -20.46 -11.99
CA GLN A 91 -3.66 -20.28 -10.58
C GLN A 91 -3.16 -18.86 -10.28
N ILE A 92 -2.35 -18.27 -11.17
CA ILE A 92 -1.85 -16.88 -11.02
C ILE A 92 -3.00 -15.87 -11.10
N ALA A 93 -3.96 -16.06 -12.02
CA ALA A 93 -5.13 -15.18 -12.13
C ALA A 93 -6.00 -15.24 -10.86
N ILE A 94 -6.27 -16.46 -10.36
CA ILE A 94 -7.04 -16.66 -9.12
C ILE A 94 -6.29 -16.10 -7.91
N MET A 95 -4.98 -16.29 -7.83
CA MET A 95 -4.15 -15.69 -6.79
C MET A 95 -4.26 -14.16 -6.82
N GLY A 96 -4.28 -13.54 -8.00
CA GLY A 96 -4.55 -12.11 -8.17
C GLY A 96 -5.91 -11.68 -7.61
N LEU A 97 -6.95 -12.48 -7.85
CA LEU A 97 -8.28 -12.24 -7.28
C LEU A 97 -8.28 -12.34 -5.75
N VAL A 98 -7.64 -13.38 -5.19
CA VAL A 98 -7.50 -13.56 -3.74
C VAL A 98 -6.70 -12.43 -3.11
N MET A 99 -5.67 -11.95 -3.81
CA MET A 99 -4.88 -10.80 -3.39
C MET A 99 -5.74 -9.52 -3.34
N LEU A 100 -6.54 -9.24 -4.38
CA LEU A 100 -7.44 -8.08 -4.37
C LEU A 100 -8.47 -8.17 -3.24
N LEU A 101 -9.06 -9.35 -3.03
CA LEU A 101 -9.99 -9.58 -1.93
C LEU A 101 -9.31 -9.35 -0.56
N ALA A 102 -8.12 -9.91 -0.35
CA ALA A 102 -7.35 -9.69 0.87
C ALA A 102 -6.98 -8.22 1.06
N ALA A 103 -6.60 -7.53 -0.01
CA ALA A 103 -6.25 -6.12 0.02
C ALA A 103 -7.43 -5.23 0.43
N VAL A 104 -8.62 -5.48 -0.14
CA VAL A 104 -9.85 -4.78 0.26
C VAL A 104 -10.20 -5.08 1.71
N ILE A 105 -10.23 -6.35 2.13
CA ILE A 105 -10.60 -6.71 3.51
C ILE A 105 -9.63 -6.09 4.52
N ILE A 106 -8.32 -6.26 4.32
CA ILE A 106 -7.31 -5.71 5.24
C ILE A 106 -7.39 -4.18 5.26
N ASN A 107 -7.58 -3.53 4.10
CA ASN A 107 -7.72 -2.08 4.04
C ASN A 107 -8.94 -1.57 4.79
N GLN A 108 -10.10 -2.15 4.56
CA GLN A 108 -11.34 -1.75 5.24
C GLN A 108 -11.26 -1.99 6.75
N LEU A 109 -10.69 -3.12 7.17
CA LEU A 109 -10.48 -3.41 8.59
C LEU A 109 -9.50 -2.41 9.21
N ALA A 110 -8.39 -2.10 8.55
CA ALA A 110 -7.42 -1.14 9.07
C ALA A 110 -8.02 0.25 9.22
N GLN A 111 -8.73 0.74 8.19
CA GLN A 111 -9.39 2.05 8.23
C GLN A 111 -10.46 2.13 9.33
N HIS A 112 -11.20 1.05 9.60
CA HIS A 112 -12.24 1.06 10.62
C HIS A 112 -11.70 0.83 12.04
N LEU A 113 -10.70 -0.06 12.20
CA LEU A 113 -10.21 -0.49 13.51
C LEU A 113 -9.17 0.46 14.09
N MET A 114 -8.45 1.22 13.26
CA MET A 114 -7.52 2.24 13.75
C MET A 114 -8.32 3.49 14.18
N PRO A 115 -8.35 3.85 15.47
CA PRO A 115 -9.21 4.91 15.99
C PRO A 115 -8.57 6.29 15.79
N VAL A 116 -8.13 6.60 14.58
CA VAL A 116 -7.35 7.81 14.31
C VAL A 116 -7.83 8.45 13.03
N GLN A 117 -8.38 9.67 13.15
CA GLN A 117 -8.59 10.56 12.02
C GLN A 117 -7.51 11.61 12.03
N ARG A 118 -6.76 11.70 10.92
CA ARG A 118 -5.64 12.65 10.79
C ARG A 118 -5.75 13.42 9.49
N ALA A 119 -5.78 14.74 9.59
CA ALA A 119 -5.68 15.62 8.45
C ALA A 119 -4.27 15.54 7.83
N SER A 120 -4.19 15.58 6.50
CA SER A 120 -2.94 15.62 5.74
C SER A 120 -2.10 16.86 6.10
N PRO A 121 -0.79 16.87 5.84
CA PRO A 121 0.06 18.00 6.19
C PRO A 121 -0.36 19.31 5.50
N SER A 122 -0.87 19.23 4.27
CA SER A 122 -1.41 20.39 3.53
C SER A 122 -2.67 21.01 4.15
N LEU A 123 -3.37 20.28 5.03
CA LEU A 123 -4.52 20.77 5.80
C LEU A 123 -4.16 21.12 7.25
N PHE A 124 -3.06 20.54 7.76
CA PHE A 124 -2.59 20.75 9.13
C PHE A 124 -1.83 22.07 9.29
N PHE A 125 -0.94 22.39 8.34
CA PHE A 125 -0.19 23.65 8.35
C PHE A 125 -0.95 24.75 7.60
N HIS A 126 -0.87 25.98 8.11
CA HIS A 126 -1.56 27.15 7.54
C HIS A 126 -0.73 27.89 6.48
N ASP A 127 0.60 27.95 6.64
CA ASP A 127 1.51 28.71 5.77
C ASP A 127 2.19 27.81 4.73
N VAL A 128 1.39 27.18 3.86
CA VAL A 128 1.88 26.22 2.86
C VAL A 128 1.32 26.50 1.48
N THR A 129 2.11 26.22 0.45
CA THR A 129 1.65 26.35 -0.93
C THR A 129 1.05 25.02 -1.39
N ARG A 130 -0.26 24.96 -1.64
CA ARG A 130 -0.88 23.75 -2.22
C ARG A 130 -0.66 23.73 -3.72
N VAL A 131 -0.53 22.53 -4.28
CA VAL A 131 -0.34 22.38 -5.73
C VAL A 131 -1.59 22.87 -6.48
N SER A 132 -2.79 22.67 -5.93
CA SER A 132 -4.04 23.16 -6.51
C SER A 132 -4.14 24.70 -6.54
N ASP A 133 -3.39 25.41 -5.69
CA ASP A 133 -3.35 26.88 -5.69
C ASP A 133 -2.42 27.42 -6.79
N VAL A 134 -1.46 26.61 -7.24
CA VAL A 134 -0.43 26.96 -8.24
C VAL A 134 -0.83 26.48 -9.64
N VAL A 135 -1.46 25.30 -9.72
CA VAL A 135 -1.76 24.63 -10.98
C VAL A 135 -3.25 24.27 -11.02
N ASN A 136 -3.95 24.75 -12.05
CA ASN A 136 -5.34 24.38 -12.30
C ASN A 136 -5.42 23.02 -13.02
N PHE A 137 -5.05 21.96 -12.30
CA PHE A 137 -5.15 20.57 -12.75
C PHE A 137 -5.77 19.74 -11.63
N PRO A 138 -6.68 18.78 -11.91
CA PRO A 138 -7.26 17.95 -10.88
C PRO A 138 -6.19 17.09 -10.18
N THR A 139 -5.90 17.39 -8.92
CA THR A 139 -4.88 16.69 -8.13
C THR A 139 -5.41 16.36 -6.74
N LYS A 140 -4.90 15.28 -6.14
CA LYS A 140 -5.23 14.92 -4.76
C LYS A 140 -4.05 15.35 -3.90
N ASP A 141 -4.05 16.61 -3.49
CA ASP A 141 -3.03 17.28 -2.67
C ASP A 141 -3.44 17.48 -1.20
N ALA A 142 -4.65 17.05 -0.83
CA ALA A 142 -5.18 17.10 0.53
C ALA A 142 -6.04 15.88 0.87
N SER A 143 -6.03 15.47 2.14
CA SER A 143 -6.93 14.45 2.69
C SER A 143 -7.34 14.80 4.12
N LYS A 144 -8.65 14.78 4.41
CA LYS A 144 -9.17 14.96 5.77
C LYS A 144 -8.92 13.74 6.67
N ASP A 145 -8.73 12.58 6.05
CA ASP A 145 -8.45 11.32 6.71
C ASP A 145 -7.33 10.61 5.97
N SER A 146 -6.11 10.88 6.38
CA SER A 146 -4.88 10.45 5.71
C SER A 146 -4.26 9.19 6.32
N PHE A 147 -4.71 8.77 7.51
CA PHE A 147 -4.15 7.65 8.26
C PHE A 147 -5.16 6.50 8.37
N PRO A 148 -4.78 5.23 8.11
CA PRO A 148 -3.53 4.79 7.50
C PRO A 148 -3.49 5.10 5.99
N GLY A 149 -2.29 5.14 5.40
CA GLY A 149 -2.14 5.31 3.95
C GLY A 149 -2.76 4.14 3.16
N ASP A 150 -3.87 4.36 2.49
CA ASP A 150 -4.61 3.36 1.71
C ASP A 150 -3.78 2.84 0.52
N HIS A 151 -3.18 3.76 -0.24
CA HIS A 151 -2.39 3.43 -1.42
C HIS A 151 -1.13 2.65 -1.04
N GLY A 152 -0.45 3.06 0.03
CA GLY A 152 0.72 2.37 0.57
C GLY A 152 0.40 0.93 0.99
N MET A 153 -0.76 0.72 1.62
CA MET A 153 -1.18 -0.60 2.06
C MET A 153 -1.48 -1.53 0.89
N MET A 154 -2.22 -1.07 -0.13
CA MET A 154 -2.49 -1.88 -1.33
C MET A 154 -1.20 -2.38 -1.99
N LEU A 155 -0.22 -1.49 -2.14
CA LEU A 155 1.09 -1.77 -2.73
C LEU A 155 1.95 -2.71 -1.87
N LEU A 156 1.92 -2.58 -0.54
CA LEU A 156 2.63 -3.47 0.38
C LEU A 156 1.99 -4.87 0.48
N ILE A 157 0.65 -4.95 0.41
CA ILE A 157 -0.05 -6.24 0.31
C ILE A 157 0.33 -6.93 -0.99
N PHE A 158 0.33 -6.21 -2.11
CA PHE A 158 0.83 -6.72 -3.39
C PHE A 158 2.26 -7.24 -3.27
N ALA A 159 3.18 -6.45 -2.70
CA ALA A 159 4.57 -6.88 -2.50
C ALA A 159 4.68 -8.16 -1.66
N SER A 160 3.83 -8.30 -0.64
CA SER A 160 3.76 -9.50 0.22
C SER A 160 3.29 -10.75 -0.55
N PHE A 161 2.27 -10.61 -1.40
CA PHE A 161 1.82 -11.69 -2.29
C PHE A 161 2.89 -12.06 -3.31
N MET A 162 3.52 -11.06 -3.93
CA MET A 162 4.61 -11.29 -4.89
C MET A 162 5.77 -12.04 -4.24
N TRP A 163 6.11 -11.71 -2.99
CA TRP A 163 7.13 -12.43 -2.24
C TRP A 163 6.73 -13.89 -1.99
N ARG A 164 5.51 -14.12 -1.50
CA ARG A 164 5.03 -15.46 -1.11
C ARG A 164 4.95 -16.43 -2.29
N TYR A 165 4.53 -15.96 -3.46
CA TYR A 165 4.25 -16.82 -4.62
C TYR A 165 5.38 -16.85 -5.65
N PHE A 166 6.18 -15.78 -5.77
CA PHE A 166 7.20 -15.66 -6.83
C PHE A 166 8.62 -15.37 -6.30
N GLY A 167 8.79 -15.21 -4.98
CA GLY A 167 10.09 -15.11 -4.32
C GLY A 167 10.71 -13.71 -4.29
N ARG A 168 11.96 -13.64 -3.85
CA ARG A 168 12.64 -12.37 -3.52
C ARG A 168 12.79 -11.40 -4.68
N ARG A 169 13.03 -11.90 -5.91
CA ARG A 169 13.15 -11.03 -7.10
C ARG A 169 11.84 -10.28 -7.39
N ALA A 170 10.71 -10.97 -7.22
CA ALA A 170 9.40 -10.36 -7.40
C ALA A 170 9.12 -9.32 -6.31
N LEU A 171 9.49 -9.64 -5.06
CA LEU A 171 9.42 -8.69 -3.95
C LEU A 171 10.22 -7.41 -4.25
N THR A 172 11.46 -7.52 -4.72
CA THR A 172 12.29 -6.34 -5.02
C THR A 172 11.61 -5.44 -6.05
N VAL A 173 11.08 -6.00 -7.15
CA VAL A 173 10.37 -5.20 -8.16
C VAL A 173 9.09 -4.60 -7.57
N ALA A 174 8.33 -5.36 -6.78
CA ALA A 174 7.13 -4.85 -6.14
C ALA A 174 7.41 -3.73 -5.12
N LEU A 175 8.54 -3.78 -4.40
CA LEU A 175 8.97 -2.71 -3.51
C LEU A 175 9.40 -1.46 -4.28
N VAL A 176 10.03 -1.60 -5.45
CA VAL A 176 10.30 -0.46 -6.33
C VAL A 176 9.00 0.18 -6.79
N ILE A 177 8.01 -0.62 -7.21
CA ILE A 177 6.67 -0.12 -7.55
C ILE A 177 6.06 0.60 -6.34
N PHE A 178 6.12 0.00 -5.15
CA PHE A 178 5.64 0.65 -3.92
C PHE A 178 6.27 2.03 -3.69
N VAL A 179 7.59 2.15 -3.75
CA VAL A 179 8.27 3.43 -3.52
C VAL A 179 7.88 4.45 -4.59
N VAL A 180 7.90 4.08 -5.87
CA VAL A 180 7.60 4.98 -6.98
C VAL A 180 6.17 5.52 -6.94
N PHE A 181 5.20 4.71 -6.51
CA PHE A 181 3.79 5.08 -6.53
C PHE A 181 3.23 5.56 -5.19
N ALA A 182 3.83 5.18 -4.05
CA ALA A 182 3.41 5.67 -2.74
C ALA A 182 4.02 7.04 -2.40
N PHE A 183 5.27 7.28 -2.79
CA PHE A 183 5.99 8.49 -2.40
C PHE A 183 5.43 9.80 -2.98
N PRO A 184 4.88 9.84 -4.21
CA PRO A 184 4.22 11.04 -4.74
C PRO A 184 3.15 11.63 -3.80
N ARG A 185 2.43 10.78 -3.07
CA ARG A 185 1.40 11.18 -2.10
C ARG A 185 1.97 11.91 -0.89
N VAL A 186 3.19 11.58 -0.49
CA VAL A 186 3.95 12.28 0.55
C VAL A 186 4.49 13.61 0.00
N MET A 187 5.05 13.58 -1.21
CA MET A 187 5.65 14.76 -1.84
C MET A 187 4.65 15.89 -2.06
N ILE A 188 3.42 15.57 -2.46
CA ILE A 188 2.37 16.57 -2.65
C ILE A 188 1.70 17.02 -1.35
N GLY A 189 1.94 16.31 -0.24
CA GLY A 189 1.34 16.62 1.06
C GLY A 189 -0.07 16.08 1.27
N ALA A 190 -0.50 15.09 0.48
CA ALA A 190 -1.78 14.40 0.69
C ALA A 190 -1.72 13.38 1.83
N HIS A 191 -0.53 12.87 2.14
CA HIS A 191 -0.25 11.98 3.26
C HIS A 191 1.03 12.41 3.96
N TRP A 192 1.10 12.17 5.26
CA TRP A 192 2.33 12.21 6.02
C TRP A 192 3.20 11.00 5.67
N PHE A 193 4.50 11.10 5.94
CA PHE A 193 5.40 9.96 5.79
C PHE A 193 4.98 8.81 6.71
N SER A 194 4.63 9.12 7.96
CA SER A 194 4.18 8.12 8.93
C SER A 194 2.87 7.43 8.55
N ASP A 195 2.00 8.06 7.75
CA ASP A 195 0.75 7.40 7.32
C ASP A 195 1.05 6.14 6.51
N ILE A 196 2.15 6.16 5.75
CA ILE A 196 2.64 5.01 4.98
C ILE A 196 3.58 4.16 5.83
N ALA A 197 4.62 4.76 6.40
CA ALA A 197 5.68 4.04 7.11
C ALA A 197 5.19 3.36 8.39
N VAL A 198 4.25 3.99 9.10
CA VAL A 198 3.63 3.43 10.31
C VAL A 198 2.27 2.85 9.96
N GLY A 199 1.36 3.65 9.38
CA GLY A 199 -0.03 3.24 9.16
C GLY A 199 -0.16 2.03 8.23
N SER A 200 0.27 2.16 6.97
CA SER A 200 0.21 1.05 6.00
C SER A 200 1.01 -0.16 6.46
N LEU A 201 2.23 0.04 6.99
CA LEU A 201 3.08 -1.06 7.41
C LEU A 201 2.52 -1.81 8.62
N THR A 202 1.95 -1.12 9.61
CA THR A 202 1.24 -1.73 10.74
C THR A 202 0.11 -2.63 10.25
N ALA A 203 -0.74 -2.09 9.37
CA ALA A 203 -1.88 -2.84 8.85
C ALA A 203 -1.43 -4.11 8.09
N VAL A 204 -0.36 -4.00 7.29
CA VAL A 204 0.21 -5.14 6.56
C VAL A 204 0.84 -6.15 7.51
N LEU A 205 1.60 -5.70 8.51
CA LEU A 205 2.25 -6.57 9.51
C LEU A 205 1.25 -7.33 10.36
N ILE A 206 0.07 -6.76 10.61
CA ILE A 206 -1.00 -7.43 11.36
C ILE A 206 -1.83 -8.32 10.44
N GLY A 207 -2.28 -7.82 9.28
CA GLY A 207 -3.25 -8.50 8.42
C GLY A 207 -2.66 -9.54 7.48
N ALA A 208 -1.58 -9.20 6.76
CA ALA A 208 -1.06 -10.04 5.69
C ALA A 208 -0.51 -11.41 6.17
N PRO A 209 0.12 -11.54 7.35
CA PRO A 209 0.58 -12.83 7.87
C PRO A 209 -0.55 -13.85 8.03
N TRP A 210 -1.73 -13.43 8.50
CA TRP A 210 -2.88 -14.33 8.63
C TRP A 210 -3.35 -14.88 7.29
N VAL A 211 -3.21 -14.10 6.22
CA VAL A 211 -3.58 -14.54 4.87
C VAL A 211 -2.51 -15.41 4.24
N LEU A 212 -1.24 -15.01 4.33
CA LEU A 212 -0.14 -15.57 3.52
C LEU A 212 0.69 -16.64 4.23
N MET A 213 0.70 -16.64 5.56
CA MET A 213 1.48 -17.57 6.38
C MET A 213 0.63 -18.70 6.96
N THR A 214 -0.70 -18.58 6.90
CA THR A 214 -1.62 -19.70 7.10
C THR A 214 -2.00 -20.33 5.76
N PRO A 215 -2.70 -21.47 5.75
CA PRO A 215 -3.22 -22.07 4.52
C PRO A 215 -4.40 -21.28 3.89
N LEU A 216 -4.79 -20.13 4.46
CA LEU A 216 -5.98 -19.41 4.04
C LEU A 216 -5.93 -19.02 2.56
N SER A 217 -4.85 -18.36 2.12
CA SER A 217 -4.70 -17.96 0.72
C SER A 217 -4.74 -19.17 -0.23
N ASP A 218 -4.05 -20.26 0.11
CA ASP A 218 -3.99 -21.47 -0.72
C ASP A 218 -5.35 -22.19 -0.77
N LYS A 219 -6.11 -22.23 0.35
CA LYS A 219 -7.47 -22.76 0.40
C LYS A 219 -8.46 -21.92 -0.42
N LEU A 220 -8.36 -20.59 -0.34
CA LEU A 220 -9.19 -19.69 -1.14
C LEU A 220 -8.89 -19.82 -2.62
N ILE A 221 -7.61 -19.93 -3.00
CA ILE A 221 -7.22 -20.20 -4.39
C ILE A 221 -7.83 -21.52 -4.86
N ALA A 222 -7.70 -22.60 -4.07
CA ALA A 222 -8.29 -23.89 -4.43
C ALA A 222 -9.83 -23.88 -4.52
N LEU A 223 -10.49 -23.10 -3.65
CA LEU A 223 -11.94 -22.91 -3.69
C LEU A 223 -12.36 -22.22 -5.00
N PHE A 224 -11.76 -21.08 -5.33
CA PHE A 224 -12.04 -20.37 -6.57
C PHE A 224 -11.67 -21.20 -7.81
N ASP A 225 -10.61 -21.99 -7.73
CA ASP A 225 -10.20 -22.90 -8.80
C ASP A 225 -11.28 -23.96 -9.08
N ARG A 226 -12.01 -24.41 -8.06
CA ARG A 226 -13.13 -25.35 -8.25
C ARG A 226 -14.42 -24.67 -8.72
N SER A 227 -14.70 -23.46 -8.23
CA SER A 227 -15.98 -22.78 -8.46
C SER A 227 -16.05 -21.96 -9.75
N LEU A 228 -14.92 -21.50 -10.30
CA LEU A 228 -14.91 -20.72 -11.53
C LEU A 228 -14.97 -21.60 -12.79
N PRO A 229 -15.61 -21.14 -13.90
CA PRO A 229 -15.70 -21.88 -15.16
C PRO A 229 -14.35 -22.44 -15.63
N GLY A 230 -14.35 -23.67 -16.16
CA GLY A 230 -13.13 -24.39 -16.54
C GLY A 230 -12.32 -24.98 -15.37
N GLY A 231 -12.89 -25.04 -14.16
CA GLY A 231 -12.30 -25.68 -12.99
C GLY A 231 -12.24 -27.21 -13.10
N ILE A 232 -11.45 -27.84 -12.22
CA ILE A 232 -11.26 -29.29 -12.18
C ILE A 232 -12.60 -30.05 -11.98
N SER A 233 -13.60 -29.41 -11.37
CA SER A 233 -14.95 -29.99 -11.20
C SER A 233 -15.80 -29.98 -12.48
N ALA A 234 -15.33 -29.33 -13.56
CA ALA A 234 -16.01 -29.27 -14.86
C ALA A 234 -15.42 -30.27 -15.87
N LYS A 235 -14.66 -31.27 -15.40
CA LYS A 235 -14.18 -32.42 -16.19
C LYS A 235 -14.54 -33.72 -15.50
#